data_AF-A0A0X3UT90-F1
#
_entry.id   AF-A0A0X3UT90-F1
#
_cell.length_a   1.000
_cell.length_b   1.000
_cell.length_c   1.000
_cell.angle_alpha   90.00
_cell.angle_beta   90.00
_cell.angle_gamma   90.00
#
_symmetry.space_group_name_H-M   'P 1'
#
loop_
_entity.id
_entity.type
_entity.pdbx_description
1 polymer ?
#
loop_
_entity_poly.entity_id
_entity_poly.type
_entity_poly.pdbx_seq_one_letter_code
_entity_poly.pdbx_strand_id
1 'polypeptide(L)'
;MTLTRVVFALIGAAALVLGYVGLDRYLTGGAPGSRDPLNLAYGTLQLFVLGADPLEGGTHFPVALQIARFAAPLVTLYAVVEACRLLLATEMRRWRARRARDHVVVCGDTSVARTLAERLHLAGRRVVLVRTRPIGPLELRGRGLLGVQGDAREPDVLRGAGAGQAAVIYACTESSAINLAIAASAARLAGQGRRDLAIYAQIHEPDWALTLQARRLGVPDAVAQRLDFFQIDQLAVQVLLAQQPLPVRPDGAVPRVLIAGDSPLSRALLIELARHWRLRRDEPDRRVEVDFVAPDATRVLERVARRNAILRDACRIVPCETTVAELLADDDGSLRYDRAFVFFTDEKYGLQLALTEYRLWHRVTGDVVVAVDGLAELADAFSPKHPPPLLDPLNGRLKLFSPAAAGCDPTLIAEDLAERLARLIHERYVAARLSRGARLGSQPALAVWSDLDESLRRANRLQAADIGPKLHWANCAIVPRDGGADDFQFTGHEVEELAKRESRRWVEATLADARASGSPPARRWLPYLTEWDDLPPRGQERCRRAIQDIPDILGEAGFQVVRLSDTGANRALFPA
;
A
#
# COMPACT_ATOMS: atom_id res chain seq x y z
N MET A 1 6.60 24.75 26.92
CA MET A 1 5.39 25.19 27.67
C MET A 1 4.66 26.24 26.85
N THR A 2 3.33 26.19 26.77
CA THR A 2 2.54 27.22 26.05
C THR A 2 2.50 28.52 26.87
N LEU A 3 2.47 29.68 26.21
CA LEU A 3 2.37 31.01 26.86
C LEU A 3 1.23 31.06 27.89
N THR A 4 0.10 30.42 27.58
CA THR A 4 -1.07 30.30 28.46
C THR A 4 -0.76 29.58 29.77
N ARG A 5 0.04 28.50 29.76
CA ARG A 5 0.45 27.80 30.99
C ARG A 5 1.31 28.68 31.89
N VAL A 6 2.18 29.49 31.29
CA VAL A 6 3.04 30.44 32.04
C VAL A 6 2.18 31.52 32.69
N VAL A 7 1.21 32.08 31.96
CA VAL A 7 0.28 33.08 32.50
C VAL A 7 -0.54 32.53 33.67
N PHE A 8 -1.13 31.33 33.54
CA PHE A 8 -1.91 30.74 34.64
C PHE A 8 -1.04 30.31 35.84
N ALA A 9 0.22 29.92 35.61
CA ALA A 9 1.17 29.67 36.70
C ALA A 9 1.51 30.96 37.47
N LEU A 10 1.71 32.07 36.76
CA LEU A 10 1.94 33.39 37.36
C LEU A 10 0.70 33.89 38.12
N ILE A 11 -0.50 33.71 37.56
CA ILE A 11 -1.76 34.04 38.25
C ILE A 11 -1.91 33.18 39.52
N GLY A 12 -1.58 31.89 39.46
CA GLY A 12 -1.60 31.01 40.63
C GLY A 12 -0.62 31.45 41.72
N ALA A 13 0.61 31.79 41.35
CA ALA A 13 1.61 32.33 42.29
C ALA A 13 1.17 33.67 42.89
N ALA A 14 0.62 34.57 42.08
CA ALA A 14 0.06 35.84 42.56
C ALA A 14 -1.13 35.62 43.49
N ALA A 15 -2.01 34.67 43.20
CA ALA A 15 -3.16 34.32 44.04
C ALA A 15 -2.71 33.75 45.40
N LEU A 16 -1.65 32.94 45.44
CA LEU A 16 -1.06 32.45 46.70
C LEU A 16 -0.49 33.60 47.55
N VAL A 17 0.28 34.50 46.94
CA VAL A 17 0.88 35.64 47.66
C VAL A 17 -0.19 36.61 48.14
N LEU A 18 -1.13 36.99 47.27
CA LEU A 18 -2.22 37.91 47.59
C LEU A 18 -3.21 37.31 48.58
N GLY A 19 -3.44 36.00 48.51
CA GLY A 19 -4.27 35.26 49.46
C GLY A 19 -3.64 35.25 50.85
N TYR A 20 -2.35 34.93 50.96
CA TYR A 20 -1.63 34.92 52.22
C TYR A 20 -1.56 36.31 52.88
N VAL A 21 -1.14 37.33 52.12
CA VAL A 21 -1.09 38.72 52.61
C VAL A 21 -2.49 39.25 52.92
N GLY A 22 -3.48 38.85 52.12
CA GLY A 22 -4.88 39.21 52.30
C GLY A 22 -5.48 38.63 53.58
N LEU A 23 -5.22 37.35 53.88
CA LEU A 23 -5.65 36.69 55.11
C LEU A 23 -4.96 37.28 56.34
N ASP A 24 -3.64 37.53 56.28
CA ASP A 24 -2.90 38.12 57.40
C ASP A 24 -3.44 39.51 57.78
N ARG A 25 -3.75 40.34 56.78
CA ARG A 25 -4.38 41.65 56.98
C ARG A 25 -5.82 41.55 57.46
N TYR A 26 -6.58 40.59 56.96
CA TYR A 26 -7.98 40.38 57.37
C TYR A 26 -8.08 39.90 58.83
N LEU A 27 -7.15 39.04 59.27
CA LEU A 27 -7.13 38.46 60.61
C LEU A 27 -6.36 39.30 61.64
N THR A 28 -5.97 40.54 61.30
CA THR A 28 -5.21 41.42 62.20
C THR A 28 -5.97 41.77 63.49
N GLY A 29 -7.30 41.67 63.52
CA GLY A 29 -8.16 41.88 64.70
C GLY A 29 -8.85 40.62 65.24
N GLY A 30 -8.45 39.42 64.81
CA GLY A 30 -9.12 38.15 65.14
C GLY A 30 -8.67 37.49 66.46
N ALA A 31 -9.22 36.30 66.75
CA ALA A 31 -8.89 35.53 67.95
C ALA A 31 -7.39 35.13 68.03
N PRO A 32 -6.83 34.94 69.24
CA PRO A 32 -5.42 34.54 69.42
C PRO A 32 -5.12 33.22 68.68
N GLY A 33 -4.03 33.17 67.90
CA GLY A 33 -3.64 32.00 67.10
C GLY A 33 -4.14 31.97 65.65
N SER A 34 -5.03 32.89 65.26
CA SER A 34 -5.53 33.03 63.88
C SER A 34 -4.45 33.43 62.87
N ARG A 35 -3.36 34.06 63.32
CA ARG A 35 -2.22 34.49 62.49
C ARG A 35 -1.05 33.52 62.50
N ASP A 36 -1.24 32.30 63.00
CA ASP A 36 -0.23 31.24 62.87
C ASP A 36 0.10 31.04 61.37
N PRO A 37 1.38 31.12 60.95
CA PRO A 37 1.76 30.98 59.55
C PRO A 37 1.21 29.75 58.85
N LEU A 38 1.04 28.63 59.58
CA LEU A 38 0.46 27.41 59.05
C LEU A 38 -1.05 27.54 58.79
N ASN A 39 -1.78 28.22 59.67
CA ASN A 39 -3.21 28.49 59.50
C ASN A 39 -3.47 29.46 58.33
N LEU A 40 -2.62 30.49 58.16
CA LEU A 40 -2.67 31.40 57.03
C LEU A 40 -2.39 30.69 55.70
N ALA A 41 -1.41 29.79 55.68
CA ALA A 41 -1.11 28.96 54.51
C ALA A 41 -2.28 28.01 54.18
N TYR A 42 -2.84 27.34 55.19
CA TYR A 42 -4.00 26.47 55.03
C TYR A 42 -5.23 27.22 54.50
N GLY A 43 -5.59 28.35 55.09
CA GLY A 43 -6.70 29.19 54.63
C GLY A 43 -6.48 29.76 53.22
N THR A 44 -5.24 30.05 52.84
CA THR A 44 -4.89 30.45 51.47
C THR A 44 -5.08 29.30 50.47
N LEU A 45 -4.76 28.07 50.85
CA LEU A 45 -5.00 26.89 50.01
C LEU A 45 -6.51 26.59 49.86
N GLN A 46 -7.31 26.81 50.91
CA GLN A 46 -8.76 26.63 50.84
C GLN A 46 -9.39 27.48 49.73
N LEU A 47 -8.87 28.70 49.47
CA LEU A 47 -9.35 29.57 48.39
C LEU A 47 -9.37 28.90 47.01
N PHE A 48 -8.49 27.93 46.76
CA PHE A 48 -8.45 27.18 45.49
C PHE A 48 -9.62 26.20 45.32
N VAL A 49 -10.35 25.87 46.40
CA VAL A 49 -11.45 24.90 46.44
C VAL A 49 -12.80 25.59 46.64
N LEU A 50 -12.90 26.91 46.42
CA LEU A 50 -14.13 27.71 46.60
C LEU A 50 -14.67 27.70 48.04
N GLY A 51 -13.82 27.44 49.04
CA GLY A 51 -14.17 27.54 50.46
C GLY A 51 -13.05 28.26 51.22
N ALA A 52 -13.37 28.87 52.36
CA ALA A 52 -12.36 29.33 53.31
C ALA A 52 -13.07 29.58 54.64
N ASP A 53 -12.82 28.73 55.63
CA ASP A 53 -13.42 28.83 56.96
C ASP A 53 -13.20 30.22 57.60
N PRO A 54 -12.03 30.88 57.43
CA PRO A 54 -11.80 32.22 57.98
C PRO A 54 -12.67 33.32 57.35
N LEU A 55 -13.33 33.07 56.21
CA LEU A 55 -14.12 34.06 55.48
C LEU A 55 -15.63 33.90 55.71
N GLU A 56 -16.07 32.89 56.45
CA GLU A 56 -17.48 32.67 56.75
C GLU A 56 -18.05 33.83 57.58
N GLY A 57 -19.13 34.46 57.08
CA GLY A 57 -19.79 35.58 57.75
C GLY A 57 -19.16 36.97 57.54
N GLY A 58 -18.05 37.08 56.80
CA GLY A 58 -17.40 38.37 56.49
C GLY A 58 -18.04 39.11 55.32
N THR A 59 -18.18 40.45 55.42
CA THR A 59 -18.75 41.30 54.35
C THR A 59 -17.72 42.24 53.71
N HIS A 60 -16.60 42.53 54.39
CA HIS A 60 -15.54 43.43 53.91
C HIS A 60 -14.18 42.73 53.88
N PHE A 61 -13.58 42.65 52.70
CA PHE A 61 -12.31 41.95 52.47
C PHE A 61 -11.26 42.90 51.89
N PRO A 62 -9.97 42.78 52.29
CA PRO A 62 -8.88 43.49 51.65
C PRO A 62 -8.83 43.22 50.14
N VAL A 63 -8.43 44.22 49.35
CA VAL A 63 -8.37 44.11 47.88
C VAL A 63 -7.52 42.92 47.42
N ALA A 64 -6.39 42.67 48.08
CA ALA A 64 -5.53 41.50 47.80
C ALA A 64 -6.29 40.17 47.96
N LEU A 65 -7.09 40.06 49.03
CA LEU A 65 -7.90 38.88 49.31
C LEU A 65 -9.05 38.72 48.33
N GLN A 66 -9.69 39.82 47.92
CA GLN A 66 -10.73 39.79 46.89
C GLN A 66 -10.18 39.27 45.55
N ILE A 67 -9.01 39.74 45.13
CA ILE A 67 -8.35 39.26 43.90
C ILE A 67 -8.06 37.76 44.02
N ALA A 68 -7.47 37.33 45.14
CA ALA A 68 -7.15 35.92 45.38
C ALA A 68 -8.39 35.01 45.38
N ARG A 69 -9.51 35.47 45.97
CA ARG A 69 -10.77 34.70 46.07
C ARG A 69 -11.36 34.32 44.70
N PHE A 70 -11.11 35.12 43.67
CA PHE A 70 -11.55 34.81 42.31
C PHE A 70 -10.44 34.19 41.44
N ALA A 71 -9.19 34.62 41.63
CA ALA A 71 -8.06 34.11 40.87
C ALA A 71 -7.72 32.64 41.20
N ALA A 72 -7.75 32.27 42.49
CA ALA A 72 -7.40 30.92 42.94
C ALA A 72 -8.36 29.83 42.38
N PRO A 73 -9.70 29.95 42.51
CA PRO A 73 -10.62 29.00 41.87
C PRO A 73 -10.50 28.94 40.34
N LEU A 74 -10.23 30.08 39.69
CA LEU A 74 -10.05 30.14 38.24
C LEU A 74 -8.83 29.33 37.78
N VAL A 75 -7.74 29.35 38.55
CA VAL A 75 -6.56 28.52 38.30
C VAL A 75 -6.87 27.04 38.49
N THR A 76 -7.58 26.67 39.57
CA THR A 76 -8.03 25.29 39.79
C THR A 76 -8.93 24.80 38.65
N LEU A 77 -9.90 25.62 38.23
CA LEU A 77 -10.79 25.32 37.12
C LEU A 77 -10.02 25.14 35.82
N TYR A 78 -9.05 26.02 35.53
CA TYR A 78 -8.18 25.88 34.37
C TYR A 78 -7.39 24.57 34.41
N ALA A 79 -6.81 24.21 35.56
CA ALA A 79 -6.07 22.97 35.73
C ALA A 79 -6.96 21.73 35.51
N VAL A 80 -8.18 21.73 36.05
CA VAL A 80 -9.17 20.67 35.82
C VAL A 80 -9.56 20.59 34.34
N VAL A 81 -9.86 21.72 33.70
CA VAL A 81 -10.19 21.76 32.27
C VAL A 81 -9.02 21.28 31.42
N GLU A 82 -7.78 21.62 31.77
CA GLU A 82 -6.58 21.15 31.07
C GLU A 82 -6.38 19.63 31.25
N ALA A 83 -6.55 19.11 32.47
CA ALA A 83 -6.51 17.68 32.75
C ALA A 83 -7.62 16.91 31.98
N CYS A 84 -8.86 17.42 32.02
CA CYS A 84 -9.98 16.87 31.26
C CYS A 84 -9.73 16.91 29.75
N ARG A 85 -9.17 18.01 29.21
CA ARG A 85 -8.82 18.11 27.78
C ARG A 85 -7.79 17.07 27.38
N LEU A 86 -6.79 16.78 28.22
CA LEU A 86 -5.78 15.76 27.94
C LEU A 86 -6.38 14.35 27.95
N LEU A 87 -7.23 14.04 28.93
CA LEU A 87 -7.94 12.76 29.04
C LEU A 87 -8.97 12.55 27.92
N LEU A 88 -9.71 13.60 27.55
CA LEU A 88 -10.74 13.54 26.50
C LEU A 88 -10.16 13.68 25.09
N ALA A 89 -8.92 14.15 24.92
CA ALA A 89 -8.34 14.32 23.59
C ALA A 89 -8.20 12.98 22.84
N THR A 90 -7.88 11.89 23.55
CA THR A 90 -7.82 10.52 22.98
C THR A 90 -9.19 10.03 22.54
N GLU A 91 -10.19 10.16 23.41
CA GLU A 91 -11.57 9.73 23.13
C GLU A 91 -12.25 10.58 22.07
N MET A 92 -12.01 11.90 22.07
CA MET A 92 -12.55 12.80 21.04
C MET A 92 -11.93 12.55 19.66
N ARG A 93 -10.66 12.12 19.60
CA ARG A 93 -10.03 11.67 18.35
C ARG A 93 -10.67 10.37 17.84
N ARG A 94 -10.84 9.37 18.71
CA ARG A 94 -11.54 8.12 18.37
C ARG A 94 -12.97 8.41 17.88
N TRP A 95 -13.69 9.31 18.55
CA TRP A 95 -15.03 9.72 18.15
C TRP A 95 -15.07 10.40 16.76
N ARG A 96 -14.11 11.29 16.46
CA ARG A 96 -13.98 11.92 15.14
C ARG A 96 -13.64 10.90 14.05
N ALA A 97 -12.76 9.94 14.35
CA ALA A 97 -12.43 8.84 13.44
C ALA A 97 -13.64 7.93 13.18
N ARG A 98 -14.39 7.55 14.22
CA ARG A 98 -15.63 6.76 14.11
C ARG A 98 -16.70 7.40 13.23
N ARG A 99 -16.78 8.73 13.23
CA ARG A 99 -17.75 9.51 12.42
C ARG A 99 -17.23 9.89 11.04
N ALA A 100 -15.99 9.57 10.70
CA ALA A 100 -15.47 9.78 9.36
C ALA A 100 -16.17 8.86 8.35
N ARG A 101 -16.31 9.35 7.12
CA ARG A 101 -16.90 8.65 5.97
C ARG A 101 -16.01 8.86 4.77
N ASP A 102 -16.01 7.87 3.88
CA ASP A 102 -15.25 7.86 2.63
C ASP A 102 -13.75 8.15 2.84
N HIS A 103 -13.26 7.80 4.04
CA HIS A 103 -11.88 7.95 4.47
C HIS A 103 -11.10 6.67 4.24
N VAL A 104 -9.79 6.79 4.38
CA VAL A 104 -8.85 5.67 4.30
C VAL A 104 -8.35 5.34 5.70
N VAL A 105 -8.32 4.05 6.04
CA VAL A 105 -7.69 3.56 7.26
C VAL A 105 -6.35 2.92 6.88
N VAL A 106 -5.26 3.33 7.53
CA VAL A 106 -3.94 2.70 7.36
C VAL A 106 -3.53 2.11 8.70
N CYS A 107 -3.26 0.81 8.73
CA CYS A 107 -2.90 0.06 9.92
C CYS A 107 -1.42 -0.31 9.89
N GLY A 108 -0.68 0.03 10.95
CA GLY A 108 0.70 -0.41 11.15
C GLY A 108 1.63 0.70 11.60
N ASP A 109 2.78 0.27 12.15
CA ASP A 109 3.81 1.14 12.74
C ASP A 109 5.04 1.31 11.83
N THR A 110 5.01 0.75 10.63
CA THR A 110 6.15 0.71 9.68
C THR A 110 6.39 2.04 8.97
N SER A 111 7.56 2.18 8.34
CA SER A 111 7.82 3.26 7.37
C SER A 111 6.79 3.24 6.24
N VAL A 112 6.47 2.06 5.70
CA VAL A 112 5.45 1.86 4.67
C VAL A 112 4.09 2.43 5.08
N ALA A 113 3.59 2.11 6.29
CA ALA A 113 2.33 2.64 6.80
C ALA A 113 2.34 4.17 6.90
N ARG A 114 3.45 4.75 7.39
CA ARG A 114 3.61 6.21 7.53
C ARG A 114 3.65 6.91 6.17
N THR A 115 4.52 6.46 5.27
CA THR A 115 4.67 7.00 3.91
C THR A 115 3.36 6.92 3.13
N LEU A 116 2.65 5.79 3.22
CA LEU A 116 1.36 5.62 2.56
C LEU A 116 0.30 6.58 3.12
N ALA A 117 0.22 6.72 4.45
CA ALA A 117 -0.71 7.65 5.10
C ALA A 117 -0.43 9.11 4.72
N GLU A 118 0.85 9.48 4.63
CA GLU A 118 1.29 10.81 4.21
C GLU A 118 0.91 11.11 2.76
N ARG A 119 1.18 10.18 1.82
CA ARG A 119 0.82 10.37 0.42
C ARG A 119 -0.68 10.47 0.19
N LEU A 120 -1.46 9.63 0.86
CA LEU A 120 -2.92 9.71 0.82
C LEU A 120 -3.42 11.07 1.33
N HIS A 121 -2.81 11.57 2.41
CA HIS A 121 -3.16 12.88 2.95
C HIS A 121 -2.80 14.02 1.99
N LEU A 122 -1.60 13.99 1.40
CA LEU A 122 -1.16 14.98 0.40
C LEU A 122 -2.03 14.94 -0.86
N ALA A 123 -2.57 13.78 -1.22
CA ALA A 123 -3.56 13.61 -2.28
C ALA A 123 -4.99 14.09 -1.88
N GLY A 124 -5.13 14.77 -0.73
CA GLY A 124 -6.40 15.33 -0.25
C GLY A 124 -7.35 14.31 0.38
N ARG A 125 -6.92 13.07 0.62
CA ARG A 125 -7.76 12.05 1.27
C ARG A 125 -7.78 12.25 2.78
N ARG A 126 -8.92 11.95 3.39
CA ARG A 126 -9.04 11.84 4.85
C ARG A 126 -8.44 10.51 5.28
N VAL A 127 -7.45 10.55 6.17
CA VAL A 127 -6.70 9.36 6.61
C VAL A 127 -6.82 9.17 8.12
N VAL A 128 -7.10 7.93 8.53
CA VAL A 128 -7.07 7.46 9.91
C VAL A 128 -5.93 6.44 10.05
N LEU A 129 -4.93 6.77 10.84
CA LEU A 129 -3.79 5.91 11.12
C LEU A 129 -4.04 5.10 12.39
N VAL A 130 -3.94 3.76 12.30
CA VAL A 130 -4.08 2.83 13.42
C VAL A 130 -2.72 2.26 13.78
N ARG A 131 -2.28 2.47 15.03
CA ARG A 131 -0.94 2.11 15.51
C ARG A 131 -1.01 1.47 16.88
N THR A 132 -0.10 0.53 17.14
CA THR A 132 0.07 -0.04 18.48
C THR A 132 0.85 0.90 19.38
N ARG A 133 1.85 1.61 18.81
CA ARG A 133 2.64 2.60 19.51
C ARG A 133 1.86 3.92 19.68
N PRO A 134 2.10 4.66 20.78
CA PRO A 134 1.45 5.95 20.99
C PRO A 134 1.82 6.92 19.87
N ILE A 135 0.80 7.54 19.26
CA ILE A 135 0.99 8.49 18.18
C ILE A 135 1.27 9.87 18.79
N GLY A 136 2.41 10.46 18.43
CA GLY A 136 2.85 11.74 18.96
C GLY A 136 1.86 12.88 18.62
N PRO A 137 1.57 13.82 19.55
CA PRO A 137 0.70 14.96 19.26
C PRO A 137 1.20 15.85 18.12
N LEU A 138 2.52 15.94 17.93
CA LEU A 138 3.17 16.69 16.85
C LEU A 138 3.02 15.99 15.47
N GLU A 139 3.17 14.66 15.43
CA GLU A 139 2.94 13.83 14.23
C GLU A 139 1.52 14.00 13.67
N LEU A 140 0.52 14.09 14.55
CA LEU A 140 -0.88 14.26 14.16
C LEU A 140 -1.23 15.72 13.80
N ARG A 141 -0.73 16.70 14.57
CA ARG A 141 -1.07 18.12 14.39
C ARG A 141 -0.38 18.75 13.18
N GLY A 142 0.85 18.35 12.86
CA GLY A 142 1.57 18.88 11.70
C GLY A 142 1.00 18.45 10.35
N ARG A 143 0.14 17.41 10.33
CA ARG A 143 -0.24 16.69 9.10
C ARG A 143 -1.73 16.38 8.96
N GLY A 144 -2.61 16.93 9.80
CA GLY A 144 -4.07 16.75 9.66
C GLY A 144 -4.59 15.31 9.75
N LEU A 145 -3.77 14.35 10.20
CA LEU A 145 -4.11 12.92 10.29
C LEU A 145 -4.97 12.65 11.53
N LEU A 146 -5.91 11.72 11.42
CA LEU A 146 -6.61 11.15 12.57
C LEU A 146 -5.84 9.92 13.05
N GLY A 147 -5.76 9.72 14.37
CA GLY A 147 -5.00 8.62 14.96
C GLY A 147 -5.83 7.80 15.94
N VAL A 148 -5.76 6.47 15.81
CA VAL A 148 -6.34 5.52 16.77
C VAL A 148 -5.22 4.63 17.29
N GLN A 149 -5.06 4.60 18.60
CA GLN A 149 -4.13 3.68 19.25
C GLN A 149 -4.85 2.38 19.63
N GLY A 150 -4.25 1.26 19.24
CA GLY A 150 -4.72 -0.09 19.52
C GLY A 150 -4.22 -1.11 18.49
N ASP A 151 -4.48 -2.38 18.75
CA ASP A 151 -4.18 -3.45 17.81
C ASP A 151 -5.28 -3.57 16.76
N ALA A 152 -4.94 -3.37 15.48
CA ALA A 152 -5.88 -3.44 14.37
C ALA A 152 -6.44 -4.87 14.13
N ARG A 153 -5.91 -5.91 14.79
CA ARG A 153 -6.51 -7.26 14.79
C ARG A 153 -7.83 -7.29 15.56
N GLU A 154 -7.98 -6.41 16.56
CA GLU A 154 -9.18 -6.31 17.40
C GLU A 154 -10.31 -5.58 16.65
N PRO A 155 -11.50 -6.19 16.51
CA PRO A 155 -12.63 -5.57 15.81
C PRO A 155 -13.07 -4.23 16.44
N ASP A 156 -12.90 -4.06 17.74
CA ASP A 156 -13.27 -2.83 18.48
C ASP A 156 -12.39 -1.64 18.10
N VAL A 157 -11.10 -1.89 17.84
CA VAL A 157 -10.13 -0.88 17.38
C VAL A 157 -10.45 -0.45 15.95
N LEU A 158 -10.72 -1.40 15.06
CA LEU A 158 -11.14 -1.10 13.68
C LEU A 158 -12.49 -0.34 13.66
N ARG A 159 -13.45 -0.72 14.50
CA ARG A 159 -14.68 0.07 14.71
C ARG A 159 -14.35 1.45 15.24
N GLY A 160 -13.39 1.57 16.16
CA GLY A 160 -12.76 2.81 16.62
C GLY A 160 -12.21 3.71 15.50
N ALA A 161 -11.63 3.11 14.46
CA ALA A 161 -11.11 3.80 13.30
C ALA A 161 -12.18 4.13 12.23
N GLY A 162 -13.44 3.75 12.47
CA GLY A 162 -14.50 3.93 11.50
C GLY A 162 -14.38 2.99 10.30
N ALA A 163 -13.75 1.82 10.44
CA ALA A 163 -13.50 0.86 9.35
C ALA A 163 -14.77 0.49 8.56
N GLY A 164 -15.93 0.38 9.22
CA GLY A 164 -17.20 0.08 8.53
C GLY A 164 -17.75 1.21 7.64
N GLN A 165 -17.20 2.42 7.74
CA GLN A 165 -17.54 3.57 6.88
C GLN A 165 -16.37 4.01 5.99
N ALA A 166 -15.24 3.31 6.07
CA ALA A 166 -14.07 3.58 5.26
C ALA A 166 -14.33 3.18 3.80
N ALA A 167 -13.67 3.87 2.88
CA ALA A 167 -13.63 3.45 1.47
C ALA A 167 -12.54 2.38 1.26
N VAL A 168 -11.41 2.53 1.97
CA VAL A 168 -10.23 1.68 1.81
C VAL A 168 -9.55 1.42 3.15
N ILE A 169 -9.05 0.19 3.36
CA ILE A 169 -8.22 -0.19 4.50
C ILE A 169 -6.90 -0.78 4.00
N TYR A 170 -5.78 -0.27 4.48
CA TYR A 170 -4.44 -0.81 4.23
C TYR A 170 -3.88 -1.46 5.50
N ALA A 171 -3.41 -2.70 5.40
CA ALA A 171 -2.69 -3.40 6.47
C ALA A 171 -1.20 -3.51 6.13
N CYS A 172 -0.38 -2.69 6.78
CA CYS A 172 1.03 -2.46 6.48
C CYS A 172 1.91 -2.63 7.73
N THR A 173 1.81 -3.77 8.40
CA THR A 173 2.71 -4.16 9.50
C THR A 173 3.91 -4.96 8.99
N GLU A 174 4.90 -5.17 9.86
CA GLU A 174 6.11 -5.97 9.55
C GLU A 174 5.82 -7.46 9.33
N SER A 175 4.62 -7.94 9.67
CA SER A 175 4.26 -9.35 9.55
C SER A 175 3.08 -9.56 8.61
N SER A 176 3.27 -10.40 7.58
CA SER A 176 2.21 -10.84 6.67
C SER A 176 1.04 -11.48 7.43
N ALA A 177 1.32 -12.28 8.46
CA ALA A 177 0.30 -12.93 9.27
C ALA A 177 -0.59 -11.92 10.02
N ILE A 178 0.01 -10.85 10.56
CA ILE A 178 -0.73 -9.76 11.21
C ILE A 178 -1.55 -9.00 10.17
N ASN A 179 -0.99 -8.72 8.99
CA ASN A 179 -1.70 -8.03 7.91
C ASN A 179 -2.93 -8.82 7.43
N LEU A 180 -2.81 -10.14 7.31
CA LEU A 180 -3.92 -11.04 7.00
C LEU A 180 -4.98 -11.07 8.10
N ALA A 181 -4.58 -11.08 9.37
CA ALA A 181 -5.51 -11.02 10.50
C ALA A 181 -6.30 -9.70 10.52
N ILE A 182 -5.64 -8.57 10.23
CA ILE A 182 -6.29 -7.25 10.09
C ILE A 182 -7.28 -7.29 8.93
N ALA A 183 -6.87 -7.80 7.77
CA ALA A 183 -7.73 -7.91 6.59
C ALA A 183 -8.96 -8.78 6.86
N ALA A 184 -8.81 -9.92 7.54
CA ALA A 184 -9.93 -10.78 7.94
C ALA A 184 -10.87 -10.09 8.94
N SER A 185 -10.34 -9.34 9.91
CA SER A 185 -11.16 -8.54 10.83
C SER A 185 -11.92 -7.42 10.11
N ALA A 186 -11.29 -6.74 9.16
CA ALA A 186 -11.93 -5.74 8.30
C ALA A 186 -13.04 -6.33 7.42
N ALA A 187 -12.77 -7.47 6.79
CA ALA A 187 -13.72 -8.21 5.96
C ALA A 187 -14.99 -8.60 6.74
N ARG A 188 -14.84 -9.11 7.98
CA ARG A 188 -15.99 -9.42 8.84
C ARG A 188 -16.84 -8.19 9.18
N LEU A 189 -16.21 -7.03 9.37
CA LEU A 189 -16.92 -5.77 9.63
C LEU A 189 -17.65 -5.26 8.38
N ALA A 190 -17.07 -5.44 7.19
CA ALA A 190 -17.67 -5.06 5.93
C ALA A 190 -18.93 -5.87 5.59
N GLY A 191 -18.92 -7.18 5.87
CA GLY A 191 -20.07 -8.06 5.61
C GLY A 191 -21.38 -7.64 6.32
N GLN A 192 -21.30 -6.75 7.31
CA GLN A 192 -22.45 -6.22 8.04
C GLN A 192 -23.08 -4.97 7.40
N GLY A 193 -22.41 -4.32 6.45
CA GLY A 193 -22.90 -3.13 5.75
C GLY A 193 -22.68 -3.25 4.25
N ARG A 194 -23.74 -3.07 3.45
CA ARG A 194 -23.72 -3.18 1.97
C ARG A 194 -22.87 -2.09 1.26
N ARG A 195 -21.59 -1.95 1.60
CA ARG A 195 -20.65 -0.99 0.98
C ARG A 195 -19.44 -1.72 0.41
N ASP A 196 -18.99 -1.25 -0.76
CA ASP A 196 -17.76 -1.70 -1.41
C ASP A 196 -16.53 -1.23 -0.62
N LEU A 197 -16.15 -2.01 0.40
CA LEU A 197 -14.90 -1.79 1.13
C LEU A 197 -13.74 -2.44 0.37
N ALA A 198 -12.72 -1.65 0.03
CA ALA A 198 -11.45 -2.18 -0.45
C ALA A 198 -10.48 -2.44 0.72
N ILE A 199 -9.86 -3.61 0.73
CA ILE A 199 -8.93 -4.06 1.75
C ILE A 199 -7.65 -4.49 1.05
N TYR A 200 -6.53 -3.87 1.41
CA TYR A 200 -5.22 -4.17 0.85
C TYR A 200 -4.28 -4.62 1.96
N ALA A 201 -3.76 -5.84 1.87
CA ALA A 201 -2.81 -6.37 2.84
C ALA A 201 -1.42 -6.48 2.24
N GLN A 202 -0.43 -5.88 2.89
CA GLN A 202 0.97 -6.07 2.54
C GLN A 202 1.37 -7.50 2.91
N ILE A 203 1.93 -8.23 1.95
CA ILE A 203 2.62 -9.50 2.20
C ILE A 203 4.12 -9.24 2.02
N HIS A 204 4.99 -9.96 2.72
CA HIS A 204 6.45 -9.81 2.61
C HIS A 204 7.08 -10.98 1.86
N GLU A 205 6.41 -12.14 1.86
CA GLU A 205 6.82 -13.33 1.16
C GLU A 205 6.16 -13.39 -0.24
N PRO A 206 6.93 -13.27 -1.34
CA PRO A 206 6.37 -13.20 -2.70
C PRO A 206 5.57 -14.46 -3.07
N ASP A 207 6.01 -15.61 -2.58
CA ASP A 207 5.39 -16.92 -2.77
C ASP A 207 3.98 -16.98 -2.17
N TRP A 208 3.79 -16.32 -1.02
CA TRP A 208 2.51 -16.29 -0.31
C TRP A 208 1.52 -15.36 -1.01
N ALA A 209 1.97 -14.20 -1.47
CA ALA A 209 1.11 -13.22 -2.15
C ALA A 209 0.39 -13.86 -3.35
N LEU A 210 1.14 -14.52 -4.24
CA LEU A 210 0.56 -15.22 -5.39
C LEU A 210 -0.36 -16.37 -4.96
N THR A 211 0.01 -17.13 -3.93
CA THR A 211 -0.82 -18.24 -3.45
C THR A 211 -2.18 -17.76 -2.94
N LEU A 212 -2.19 -16.68 -2.15
CA LEU A 212 -3.40 -16.09 -1.59
C LEU A 212 -4.26 -15.44 -2.67
N GLN A 213 -3.63 -14.79 -3.64
CA GLN A 213 -4.27 -14.24 -4.84
C GLN A 213 -4.96 -15.34 -5.67
N ALA A 214 -4.28 -16.45 -5.94
CA ALA A 214 -4.85 -17.60 -6.65
C ALA A 214 -6.09 -18.16 -5.93
N ARG A 215 -6.00 -18.30 -4.60
CA ARG A 215 -7.14 -18.73 -3.78
C ARG A 215 -8.27 -17.73 -3.79
N ARG A 216 -7.99 -16.43 -3.75
CA ARG A 216 -9.01 -15.38 -3.80
C ARG A 216 -9.77 -15.40 -5.13
N LEU A 217 -9.07 -15.55 -6.25
CA LEU A 217 -9.70 -15.68 -7.57
C LEU A 217 -10.60 -16.90 -7.65
N GLY A 218 -10.28 -17.99 -6.95
CA GLY A 218 -11.08 -19.23 -6.96
C GLY A 218 -12.34 -19.19 -6.09
N VAL A 219 -12.55 -18.16 -5.25
CA VAL A 219 -13.70 -18.09 -4.33
C VAL A 219 -14.89 -17.39 -4.99
N PRO A 220 -16.07 -18.05 -5.07
CA PRO A 220 -17.32 -17.40 -5.49
C PRO A 220 -17.66 -16.21 -4.56
N ASP A 221 -18.28 -15.15 -5.09
CA ASP A 221 -18.65 -13.92 -4.35
C ASP A 221 -17.49 -13.05 -3.81
N ALA A 222 -16.28 -13.20 -4.37
CA ALA A 222 -15.14 -12.30 -4.06
C ALA A 222 -15.43 -10.80 -4.34
N VAL A 223 -16.50 -10.49 -5.08
CA VAL A 223 -16.89 -9.14 -5.51
C VAL A 223 -17.40 -8.26 -4.36
N ALA A 224 -18.05 -8.84 -3.33
CA ALA A 224 -18.63 -8.06 -2.23
C ALA A 224 -17.59 -7.44 -1.28
N GLN A 225 -16.34 -7.93 -1.33
CA GLN A 225 -15.23 -7.42 -0.53
C GLN A 225 -13.99 -7.37 -1.42
N ARG A 226 -13.56 -6.19 -1.83
CA ARG A 226 -12.36 -6.02 -2.66
C ARG A 226 -11.11 -6.23 -1.79
N LEU A 227 -10.84 -7.47 -1.40
CA LEU A 227 -9.64 -7.88 -0.68
C LEU A 227 -8.56 -8.29 -1.68
N ASP A 228 -7.42 -7.62 -1.63
CA ASP A 228 -6.23 -8.00 -2.38
C ASP A 228 -4.94 -7.81 -1.57
N PHE A 229 -3.85 -8.35 -2.11
CA PHE A 229 -2.53 -8.42 -1.52
C PHE A 229 -1.53 -7.67 -2.40
N PHE A 230 -0.64 -6.90 -1.77
CA PHE A 230 0.39 -6.17 -2.51
C PHE A 230 1.79 -6.42 -1.92
N GLN A 231 2.80 -6.29 -2.76
CA GLN A 231 4.22 -6.41 -2.41
C GLN A 231 4.90 -5.06 -2.68
N ILE A 232 5.50 -4.46 -1.65
CA ILE A 232 6.21 -3.18 -1.82
C ILE A 232 7.38 -3.33 -2.79
N ASP A 233 8.13 -4.42 -2.70
CA ASP A 233 9.29 -4.66 -3.57
C ASP A 233 8.90 -4.73 -5.06
N GLN A 234 7.81 -5.43 -5.38
CA GLN A 234 7.33 -5.53 -6.76
C GLN A 234 6.87 -4.18 -7.31
N LEU A 235 6.14 -3.39 -6.52
CA LEU A 235 5.67 -2.05 -6.92
C LEU A 235 6.84 -1.07 -7.03
N ALA A 236 7.82 -1.19 -6.14
CA ALA A 236 9.02 -0.36 -6.14
C ALA A 236 9.85 -0.57 -7.42
N VAL A 237 10.10 -1.82 -7.84
CA VAL A 237 10.89 -2.07 -9.05
C VAL A 237 10.17 -1.64 -10.33
N GLN A 238 8.84 -1.66 -10.35
CA GLN A 238 8.05 -1.12 -11.46
C GLN A 238 8.28 0.39 -11.61
N VAL A 239 8.20 1.12 -10.50
CA VAL A 239 8.48 2.57 -10.46
C VAL A 239 9.93 2.84 -10.85
N LEU A 240 10.88 2.04 -10.32
CA LEU A 240 12.30 2.17 -10.62
C LEU A 240 12.59 2.05 -12.12
N LEU A 241 12.12 0.99 -12.78
CA LEU A 241 12.40 0.75 -14.20
C LEU A 241 11.57 1.64 -15.14
N ALA A 242 10.45 2.18 -14.68
CA ALA A 242 9.70 3.21 -15.39
C ALA A 242 10.46 4.56 -15.39
N GLN A 243 11.03 4.96 -14.25
CA GLN A 243 11.79 6.20 -14.12
C GLN A 243 13.20 6.10 -14.71
N GLN A 244 13.82 4.92 -14.60
CA GLN A 244 15.16 4.64 -15.06
C GLN A 244 15.13 3.40 -15.98
N PRO A 245 14.67 3.54 -17.22
CA PRO A 245 14.69 2.42 -18.17
C PRO A 245 16.13 1.97 -18.45
N LEU A 246 16.29 0.70 -18.83
CA LEU A 246 17.58 0.20 -19.31
C LEU A 246 17.97 0.94 -20.61
N PRO A 247 19.24 1.32 -20.76
CA PRO A 247 19.70 1.96 -21.98
C PRO A 247 19.59 0.98 -23.15
N VAL A 248 18.99 1.43 -24.25
CA VAL A 248 19.10 0.74 -25.55
C VAL A 248 20.34 1.30 -26.22
N ARG A 249 21.32 0.44 -26.51
CA ARG A 249 22.57 0.90 -27.08
C ARG A 249 22.37 1.27 -28.56
N PRO A 250 22.99 2.35 -29.07
CA PRO A 250 22.80 2.79 -30.46
C PRO A 250 23.30 1.79 -31.49
N ASP A 251 24.28 0.98 -31.10
CA ASP A 251 24.85 -0.13 -31.88
C ASP A 251 23.93 -1.36 -31.91
N GLY A 252 22.80 -1.33 -31.20
CA GLY A 252 21.89 -2.46 -31.05
C GLY A 252 22.39 -3.53 -30.08
N ALA A 253 23.51 -3.32 -29.40
CA ALA A 253 24.06 -4.27 -28.46
C ALA A 253 23.16 -4.41 -27.23
N VAL A 254 23.08 -5.63 -26.74
CA VAL A 254 22.26 -5.99 -25.58
C VAL A 254 22.93 -5.45 -24.31
N PRO A 255 22.20 -4.76 -23.42
CA PRO A 255 22.78 -4.26 -22.19
C PRO A 255 23.20 -5.40 -21.25
N ARG A 256 24.27 -5.18 -20.50
CA ARG A 256 24.71 -6.06 -19.40
C ARG A 256 24.49 -5.37 -18.06
N VAL A 257 23.82 -6.07 -17.15
CA VAL A 257 23.38 -5.53 -15.86
C VAL A 257 23.94 -6.37 -14.72
N LEU A 258 24.50 -5.70 -13.71
CA LEU A 258 24.87 -6.34 -12.45
C LEU A 258 23.73 -6.19 -11.45
N ILE A 259 23.26 -7.30 -10.88
CA ILE A 259 22.31 -7.29 -9.75
C ILE A 259 22.98 -7.99 -8.58
N ALA A 260 23.27 -7.25 -7.52
CA ALA A 260 23.93 -7.76 -6.33
C ALA A 260 23.02 -7.62 -5.10
N GLY A 261 22.87 -8.71 -4.35
CA GLY A 261 22.27 -8.71 -3.02
C GLY A 261 21.11 -9.69 -2.84
N ASP A 262 20.80 -9.93 -1.58
CA ASP A 262 19.90 -10.98 -1.10
C ASP A 262 18.47 -10.49 -0.79
N SER A 263 18.20 -9.20 -0.96
CA SER A 263 16.91 -8.59 -0.70
C SER A 263 15.79 -9.17 -1.60
N PRO A 264 14.54 -9.25 -1.11
CA PRO A 264 13.37 -9.51 -1.96
C PRO A 264 13.29 -8.59 -3.19
N LEU A 265 13.80 -7.36 -3.09
CA LEU A 265 13.87 -6.40 -4.19
C LEU A 265 14.71 -6.90 -5.37
N SER A 266 15.82 -7.62 -5.13
CA SER A 266 16.63 -8.23 -6.20
C SER A 266 15.83 -9.24 -7.02
N ARG A 267 15.00 -10.03 -6.34
CA ARG A 267 14.14 -11.05 -6.98
C ARG A 267 13.03 -10.40 -7.81
N ALA A 268 12.40 -9.38 -7.26
CA ALA A 268 11.40 -8.58 -7.97
C ALA A 268 12.02 -7.90 -9.20
N LEU A 269 13.23 -7.37 -9.08
CA LEU A 269 13.95 -6.72 -10.16
C LEU A 269 14.23 -7.69 -11.31
N LEU A 270 14.68 -8.93 -11.05
CA LEU A 270 14.89 -9.94 -12.10
C LEU A 270 13.64 -10.13 -12.97
N ILE A 271 12.47 -10.27 -12.34
CA ILE A 271 11.19 -10.48 -13.03
C ILE A 271 10.79 -9.22 -13.82
N GLU A 272 10.86 -8.05 -13.18
CA GLU A 272 10.41 -6.80 -13.79
C GLU A 272 11.34 -6.33 -14.91
N LEU A 273 12.64 -6.61 -14.80
CA LEU A 273 13.63 -6.37 -15.84
C LEU A 273 13.35 -7.22 -17.08
N ALA A 274 13.03 -8.51 -16.89
CA ALA A 274 12.62 -9.38 -18.00
C ALA A 274 11.35 -8.89 -18.70
N ARG A 275 10.35 -8.44 -17.94
CA ARG A 275 9.11 -7.85 -18.50
C ARG A 275 9.41 -6.59 -19.31
N HIS A 276 10.15 -5.65 -18.73
CA HIS A 276 10.52 -4.40 -19.40
C HIS A 276 11.36 -4.64 -20.66
N TRP A 277 12.28 -5.61 -20.64
CA TRP A 277 13.10 -5.93 -21.81
C TRP A 277 12.30 -6.59 -22.92
N ARG A 278 11.42 -7.55 -22.60
CA ARG A 278 10.54 -8.21 -23.58
C ARG A 278 9.67 -7.21 -24.36
N LEU A 279 9.23 -6.14 -23.71
CA LEU A 279 8.41 -5.09 -24.34
C LEU A 279 9.20 -4.14 -25.24
N ARG A 280 10.52 -4.01 -25.04
CA ARG A 280 11.38 -3.05 -25.76
C ARG A 280 12.26 -3.68 -26.84
N ARG A 281 12.50 -5.00 -26.78
CA ARG A 281 13.33 -5.68 -27.77
C ARG A 281 12.64 -5.75 -29.13
N ASP A 282 13.39 -5.49 -30.18
CA ASP A 282 12.91 -5.62 -31.56
C ASP A 282 12.85 -7.09 -32.01
N GLU A 283 13.78 -7.92 -31.50
CA GLU A 283 13.93 -9.33 -31.89
C GLU A 283 13.76 -10.25 -30.66
N PRO A 284 13.04 -11.39 -30.79
CA PRO A 284 12.83 -12.34 -29.70
C PRO A 284 14.11 -12.94 -29.10
N ASP A 285 15.18 -13.05 -29.90
CA ASP A 285 16.43 -13.71 -29.48
C ASP A 285 17.37 -12.78 -28.70
N ARG A 286 17.11 -11.47 -28.68
CA ARG A 286 17.88 -10.52 -27.89
C ARG A 286 17.50 -10.64 -26.42
N ARG A 287 18.40 -11.21 -25.62
CA ARG A 287 18.19 -11.45 -24.18
C ARG A 287 19.19 -10.66 -23.34
N VAL A 288 18.69 -9.77 -22.46
CA VAL A 288 19.53 -8.97 -21.56
C VAL A 288 20.46 -9.85 -20.73
N GLU A 289 21.74 -9.48 -20.69
CA GLU A 289 22.75 -10.19 -19.89
C GLU A 289 22.69 -9.71 -18.45
N VAL A 290 22.55 -10.63 -17.50
CA VAL A 290 22.45 -10.30 -16.08
C VAL A 290 23.40 -11.17 -15.29
N ASP A 291 24.31 -10.55 -14.55
CA ASP A 291 25.11 -11.24 -13.55
C ASP A 291 24.43 -11.03 -12.18
N PHE A 292 23.95 -12.11 -11.57
CA PHE A 292 23.20 -12.07 -10.31
C PHE A 292 24.07 -12.57 -9.16
N VAL A 293 24.53 -11.65 -8.31
CA VAL A 293 25.47 -11.91 -7.21
C VAL A 293 24.73 -11.99 -5.89
N ALA A 294 24.70 -13.17 -5.27
CA ALA A 294 24.12 -13.39 -3.96
C ALA A 294 24.65 -14.71 -3.34
N PRO A 295 24.68 -14.86 -2.01
CA PRO A 295 25.16 -16.08 -1.36
C PRO A 295 24.47 -17.38 -1.81
N ASP A 296 23.17 -17.33 -2.15
CA ASP A 296 22.37 -18.45 -2.64
C ASP A 296 21.84 -18.19 -4.07
N ALA A 297 22.62 -17.50 -4.91
CA ALA A 297 22.18 -17.02 -6.21
C ALA A 297 21.54 -18.11 -7.08
N THR A 298 22.14 -19.32 -7.12
CA THR A 298 21.66 -20.44 -7.94
C THR A 298 20.28 -20.90 -7.48
N ARG A 299 20.12 -21.14 -6.17
CA ARG A 299 18.86 -21.61 -5.58
C ARG A 299 17.74 -20.58 -5.71
N VAL A 300 18.07 -19.30 -5.53
CA VAL A 300 17.12 -18.21 -5.71
C VAL A 300 16.68 -18.14 -7.17
N LEU A 301 17.62 -18.16 -8.11
CA LEU A 301 17.32 -18.09 -9.54
C LEU A 301 16.46 -19.28 -9.99
N GLU A 302 16.77 -20.50 -9.57
CA GLU A 302 15.96 -21.69 -9.88
C GLU A 302 14.52 -21.52 -9.40
N ARG A 303 14.30 -21.04 -8.17
CA ARG A 303 12.96 -20.83 -7.61
C ARG A 303 12.18 -19.77 -8.38
N VAL A 304 12.82 -18.65 -8.71
CA VAL A 304 12.17 -17.55 -9.43
C VAL A 304 11.89 -17.94 -10.89
N ALA A 305 12.85 -18.59 -11.56
CA ALA A 305 12.75 -19.02 -12.96
C ALA A 305 11.68 -20.10 -13.16
N ARG A 306 11.48 -21.01 -12.20
CA ARG A 306 10.39 -21.99 -12.22
C ARG A 306 9.03 -21.29 -12.38
N ARG A 307 8.77 -20.23 -11.62
CA ARG A 307 7.45 -19.56 -11.65
C ARG A 307 7.27 -18.54 -12.76
N ASN A 308 8.37 -18.09 -13.38
CA ASN A 308 8.37 -16.98 -14.32
C ASN A 308 9.07 -17.38 -15.62
N ALA A 309 8.32 -17.98 -16.54
CA ALA A 309 8.84 -18.39 -17.86
C ALA A 309 9.52 -17.24 -18.62
N ILE A 310 9.02 -16.01 -18.44
CA ILE A 310 9.57 -14.79 -19.06
C ILE A 310 11.06 -14.56 -18.77
N LEU A 311 11.58 -15.04 -17.64
CA LEU A 311 13.00 -14.91 -17.31
C LEU A 311 13.87 -15.64 -18.32
N ARG A 312 13.47 -16.84 -18.74
CA ARG A 312 14.22 -17.64 -19.73
C ARG A 312 14.13 -17.04 -21.12
N ASP A 313 12.98 -16.44 -21.44
CA ASP A 313 12.73 -15.87 -22.76
C ASP A 313 13.44 -14.53 -22.97
N ALA A 314 13.53 -13.70 -21.93
CA ALA A 314 13.98 -12.31 -22.03
C ALA A 314 15.39 -12.08 -21.49
N CYS A 315 15.93 -12.94 -20.62
CA CYS A 315 17.21 -12.72 -19.97
C CYS A 315 18.17 -13.90 -20.14
N ARG A 316 19.47 -13.62 -20.16
CA ARG A 316 20.54 -14.59 -19.89
C ARG A 316 21.14 -14.26 -18.54
N ILE A 317 20.74 -15.01 -17.51
CA ILE A 317 21.11 -14.75 -16.12
C ILE A 317 22.20 -15.72 -15.69
N VAL A 318 23.33 -15.20 -15.23
CA VAL A 318 24.44 -15.97 -14.65
C VAL A 318 24.39 -15.80 -13.12
N PRO A 319 24.06 -16.85 -12.34
CA PRO A 319 24.13 -16.79 -10.90
C PRO A 319 25.60 -16.85 -10.43
N CYS A 320 25.97 -15.97 -9.51
CA CYS A 320 27.31 -15.85 -8.96
C CYS A 320 27.25 -15.93 -7.42
N GLU A 321 27.70 -17.05 -6.85
CA GLU A 321 27.74 -17.29 -5.40
C GLU A 321 29.07 -16.81 -4.81
N THR A 322 29.35 -15.52 -4.96
CA THR A 322 30.59 -14.84 -4.57
C THR A 322 30.26 -13.41 -4.11
N THR A 323 31.24 -12.66 -3.64
CA THR A 323 31.07 -11.23 -3.39
C THR A 323 31.23 -10.42 -4.67
N VAL A 324 30.68 -9.19 -4.70
CA VAL A 324 30.86 -8.28 -5.83
C VAL A 324 32.35 -7.94 -6.02
N ALA A 325 33.10 -7.79 -4.94
CA ALA A 325 34.52 -7.49 -4.98
C ALA A 325 35.34 -8.60 -5.68
N GLU A 326 35.06 -9.87 -5.34
CA GLU A 326 35.69 -11.05 -5.94
C GLU A 326 35.30 -11.22 -7.42
N LEU A 327 34.01 -11.11 -7.76
CA LEU A 327 33.57 -11.17 -9.16
C LEU A 327 34.27 -10.15 -10.05
N LEU A 328 34.45 -8.92 -9.55
CA LEU A 328 35.13 -7.84 -10.27
C LEU A 328 36.66 -7.97 -10.23
N ALA A 329 37.22 -8.78 -9.32
CA ALA A 329 38.64 -9.09 -9.21
C ALA A 329 39.09 -10.12 -10.25
N ASP A 330 38.28 -11.17 -10.42
CA ASP A 330 38.63 -12.36 -11.19
C ASP A 330 38.57 -12.15 -12.71
N ASP A 331 38.06 -11.00 -13.17
CA ASP A 331 38.01 -10.67 -14.59
C ASP A 331 39.14 -9.72 -15.02
N ASP A 332 39.77 -10.06 -16.14
CA ASP A 332 40.93 -9.39 -16.75
C ASP A 332 40.67 -7.95 -17.27
N GLY A 333 39.53 -7.33 -16.97
CA GLY A 333 39.19 -5.97 -17.42
C GLY A 333 38.12 -5.93 -18.51
N SER A 334 37.66 -7.09 -18.96
CA SER A 334 36.74 -7.26 -20.08
C SER A 334 35.29 -7.01 -19.69
N LEU A 335 34.91 -7.38 -18.47
CA LEU A 335 33.55 -7.20 -17.96
C LEU A 335 33.25 -5.72 -17.74
N ARG A 336 32.25 -5.24 -18.48
CA ARG A 336 31.66 -3.91 -18.31
C ARG A 336 30.15 -4.05 -18.19
N TYR A 337 29.59 -3.24 -17.30
CA TYR A 337 28.17 -3.18 -17.02
C TYR A 337 27.62 -1.83 -17.46
N ASP A 338 26.44 -1.83 -18.06
CA ASP A 338 25.71 -0.61 -18.39
C ASP A 338 25.00 -0.06 -17.14
N ARG A 339 24.66 -0.94 -16.17
CA ARG A 339 24.02 -0.56 -14.91
C ARG A 339 24.31 -1.56 -13.80
N ALA A 340 24.36 -1.09 -12.55
CA ALA A 340 24.41 -1.95 -11.37
C ALA A 340 23.29 -1.63 -10.37
N PHE A 341 22.73 -2.68 -9.77
CA PHE A 341 21.76 -2.60 -8.69
C PHE A 341 22.31 -3.33 -7.46
N VAL A 342 22.37 -2.64 -6.33
CA VAL A 342 22.96 -3.12 -5.07
C VAL A 342 21.88 -3.14 -4.00
N PHE A 343 21.23 -4.29 -3.84
CA PHE A 343 20.01 -4.49 -3.05
C PHE A 343 20.23 -5.58 -1.99
N PHE A 344 20.87 -5.20 -0.89
CA PHE A 344 21.08 -6.07 0.26
C PHE A 344 20.01 -5.83 1.33
N THR A 345 19.70 -6.87 2.10
CA THR A 345 18.78 -6.76 3.25
C THR A 345 19.34 -5.80 4.31
N ASP A 346 20.66 -5.79 4.49
CA ASP A 346 21.35 -4.74 5.23
C ASP A 346 21.70 -3.57 4.29
N GLU A 347 20.88 -2.52 4.35
CA GLU A 347 21.06 -1.30 3.55
C GLU A 347 22.41 -0.60 3.81
N LYS A 348 22.99 -0.73 5.02
CA LYS A 348 24.29 -0.14 5.35
C LYS A 348 25.41 -0.86 4.62
N TYR A 349 25.35 -2.19 4.58
CA TYR A 349 26.32 -2.98 3.83
C TYR A 349 26.26 -2.65 2.33
N GLY A 350 25.04 -2.58 1.76
CA GLY A 350 24.86 -2.21 0.35
C GLY A 350 25.42 -0.84 0.01
N LEU A 351 25.15 0.17 0.85
CA LEU A 351 25.69 1.52 0.68
C LEU A 351 27.21 1.55 0.85
N GLN A 352 27.75 0.87 1.88
CA GLN A 352 29.19 0.79 2.10
C GLN A 352 29.89 0.16 0.89
N LEU A 353 29.39 -0.95 0.37
CA LEU A 353 29.93 -1.62 -0.82
C LEU A 353 30.00 -0.65 -2.01
N ALA A 354 28.90 0.07 -2.27
CA ALA A 354 28.85 1.06 -3.35
C ALA A 354 29.80 2.24 -3.15
N LEU A 355 30.20 2.56 -1.90
CA LEU A 355 31.12 3.65 -1.56
C LEU A 355 32.59 3.23 -1.43
N THR A 356 32.89 1.94 -1.28
CA THR A 356 34.26 1.46 -1.07
C THR A 356 34.81 0.62 -2.22
N GLU A 357 33.96 -0.04 -3.01
CA GLU A 357 34.41 -0.92 -4.09
C GLU A 357 34.71 -0.12 -5.37
N TYR A 358 35.93 0.40 -5.48
CA TYR A 358 36.34 1.25 -6.60
C TYR A 358 36.22 0.55 -7.97
N ARG A 359 36.37 -0.78 -8.03
CA ARG A 359 36.24 -1.52 -9.30
C ARG A 359 34.83 -1.42 -9.85
N LEU A 360 33.82 -1.39 -8.98
CA LEU A 360 32.43 -1.19 -9.38
C LEU A 360 32.28 0.12 -10.18
N TRP A 361 32.94 1.19 -9.75
CA TRP A 361 32.85 2.52 -10.38
C TRP A 361 33.50 2.60 -11.76
N HIS A 362 34.49 1.74 -12.00
CA HIS A 362 35.20 1.64 -13.27
C HIS A 362 34.53 0.66 -14.23
N ARG A 363 33.97 -0.45 -13.72
CA ARG A 363 33.30 -1.45 -14.57
C ARG A 363 31.88 -1.04 -14.93
N VAL A 364 31.20 -0.26 -14.10
CA VAL A 364 29.85 0.24 -14.39
C VAL A 364 29.95 1.60 -15.07
N THR A 365 29.46 1.66 -16.31
CA THR A 365 29.48 2.87 -17.13
C THR A 365 28.33 3.82 -16.78
N GLY A 366 27.14 3.28 -16.52
CA GLY A 366 25.95 4.05 -16.13
C GLY A 366 25.77 4.20 -14.62
N ASP A 367 24.51 4.21 -14.19
CA ASP A 367 24.13 4.43 -12.79
C ASP A 367 24.38 3.19 -11.92
N VAL A 368 24.78 3.43 -10.66
CA VAL A 368 24.81 2.45 -9.58
C VAL A 368 23.66 2.78 -8.64
N VAL A 369 22.66 1.90 -8.58
CA VAL A 369 21.46 2.10 -7.77
C VAL A 369 21.57 1.29 -6.48
N VAL A 370 21.42 1.95 -5.33
CA VAL A 370 21.48 1.31 -4.00
C VAL A 370 20.13 1.48 -3.32
N ALA A 371 19.58 0.38 -2.78
CA ALA A 371 18.33 0.43 -2.03
C ALA A 371 18.57 0.90 -0.58
N VAL A 372 17.88 1.97 -0.16
CA VAL A 372 17.93 2.54 1.19
C VAL A 372 16.55 3.05 1.61
N ASP A 373 16.03 2.57 2.75
CA ASP A 373 14.76 3.02 3.33
C ASP A 373 14.97 3.74 4.67
N GLY A 374 15.78 3.18 5.57
CA GLY A 374 16.11 3.80 6.86
C GLY A 374 17.12 4.95 6.73
N LEU A 375 17.88 4.94 5.64
CA LEU A 375 18.86 5.97 5.29
C LEU A 375 18.36 6.96 4.22
N ALA A 376 17.06 6.96 3.91
CA ALA A 376 16.50 7.80 2.86
C ALA A 376 16.72 9.30 3.09
N GLU A 377 16.84 9.75 4.35
CA GLU A 377 17.19 11.15 4.69
C GLU A 377 18.60 11.54 4.20
N LEU A 378 19.49 10.57 3.98
CA LEU A 378 20.80 10.81 3.38
C LEU A 378 20.72 11.04 1.86
N ALA A 379 19.61 10.70 1.19
CA ALA A 379 19.47 10.86 -0.25
C ALA A 379 19.76 12.28 -0.74
N ASP A 380 19.40 13.30 0.04
CA ASP A 380 19.68 14.70 -0.29
C ASP A 380 21.18 15.02 -0.25
N ALA A 381 21.96 14.39 0.62
CA ALA A 381 23.41 14.57 0.69
C ALA A 381 24.16 13.99 -0.53
N PHE A 382 23.54 13.04 -1.24
CA PHE A 382 24.04 12.47 -2.49
C PHE A 382 23.35 13.05 -3.73
N SER A 383 22.38 13.96 -3.57
CA SER A 383 21.57 14.46 -4.69
C SER A 383 22.26 15.62 -5.40
N PRO A 384 22.33 15.61 -6.75
CA PRO A 384 22.85 16.74 -7.52
C PRO A 384 21.91 17.97 -7.50
N LYS A 385 20.73 17.88 -6.86
CA LYS A 385 19.80 19.00 -6.71
C LYS A 385 20.40 20.17 -5.91
N HIS A 386 21.42 19.92 -5.09
CA HIS A 386 22.13 20.93 -4.31
C HIS A 386 23.65 20.82 -4.57
N PRO A 387 24.18 21.46 -5.63
CA PRO A 387 25.60 21.36 -5.97
C PRO A 387 26.50 22.24 -5.06
N PRO A 388 27.70 21.75 -4.67
CA PRO A 388 28.19 20.39 -4.86
C PRO A 388 27.50 19.40 -3.89
N PRO A 389 27.13 18.19 -4.34
CA PRO A 389 26.60 17.17 -3.43
C PRO A 389 27.62 16.87 -2.33
N LEU A 390 27.15 16.81 -1.07
CA LEU A 390 27.98 16.72 0.12
C LEU A 390 28.80 15.42 0.19
N LEU A 391 28.24 14.30 -0.28
CA LEU A 391 28.80 12.97 -0.10
C LEU A 391 28.86 12.13 -1.38
N ASP A 392 28.67 12.71 -2.56
CA ASP A 392 28.66 11.94 -3.83
C ASP A 392 30.03 11.99 -4.56
N PRO A 393 30.89 10.97 -4.40
CA PRO A 393 32.17 10.90 -5.11
C PRO A 393 32.00 10.50 -6.60
N LEU A 394 30.78 10.19 -7.07
CA LEU A 394 30.52 9.55 -8.35
C LEU A 394 29.87 10.46 -9.40
N ASN A 395 29.94 11.78 -9.22
CA ASN A 395 29.42 12.79 -10.17
C ASN A 395 27.95 12.53 -10.56
N GLY A 396 27.12 12.12 -9.60
CA GLY A 396 25.71 11.83 -9.80
C GLY A 396 25.39 10.41 -10.24
N ARG A 397 26.37 9.52 -10.47
CA ARG A 397 26.12 8.12 -10.88
C ARG A 397 25.59 7.24 -9.76
N LEU A 398 25.82 7.59 -8.50
CA LEU A 398 25.24 6.87 -7.36
C LEU A 398 23.80 7.33 -7.14
N LYS A 399 22.84 6.41 -7.28
CA LYS A 399 21.42 6.68 -7.08
C LYS A 399 20.93 5.95 -5.84
N LEU A 400 20.56 6.71 -4.81
CA LEU A 400 19.87 6.16 -3.65
C LEU A 400 18.38 6.00 -3.97
N PHE A 401 17.86 4.80 -3.80
CA PHE A 401 16.49 4.42 -4.12
C PHE A 401 15.80 3.90 -2.87
N SER A 402 14.64 4.47 -2.52
CA SER A 402 13.82 3.98 -1.40
C SER A 402 12.67 3.12 -1.89
N PRO A 403 12.71 1.79 -1.67
CA PRO A 403 11.62 0.91 -2.04
C PRO A 403 10.30 1.29 -1.38
N ALA A 404 10.30 1.66 -0.09
CA ALA A 404 9.09 2.11 0.58
C ALA A 404 8.55 3.40 -0.05
N ALA A 405 9.40 4.39 -0.33
CA ALA A 405 8.97 5.62 -0.99
C ALA A 405 8.52 5.38 -2.44
N ALA A 406 9.06 4.41 -3.16
CA ALA A 406 8.62 4.11 -4.52
C ALA A 406 7.32 3.29 -4.54
N GLY A 407 7.27 2.20 -3.79
CA GLY A 407 6.17 1.23 -3.79
C GLY A 407 4.92 1.66 -3.00
N CYS A 408 5.03 2.65 -2.10
CA CYS A 408 3.87 3.20 -1.37
C CYS A 408 3.06 4.20 -2.22
N ASP A 409 2.71 3.83 -3.45
CA ASP A 409 1.79 4.61 -4.27
C ASP A 409 0.37 4.00 -4.15
N PRO A 410 -0.60 4.74 -3.58
CA PRO A 410 -1.99 4.28 -3.49
C PRO A 410 -2.59 3.87 -4.83
N THR A 411 -2.23 4.51 -5.94
CA THR A 411 -2.78 4.17 -7.26
C THR A 411 -2.24 2.83 -7.75
N LEU A 412 -0.95 2.56 -7.52
CA LEU A 412 -0.32 1.29 -7.87
C LEU A 412 -0.80 0.15 -6.96
N ILE A 413 -0.96 0.40 -5.65
CA ILE A 413 -1.52 -0.61 -4.74
C ILE A 413 -2.99 -0.90 -5.07
N ALA A 414 -3.73 0.12 -5.53
CA ALA A 414 -5.12 -0.04 -5.94
C ALA A 414 -5.30 -0.76 -7.29
N GLU A 415 -4.22 -0.97 -8.08
CA GLU A 415 -4.22 -1.91 -9.20
C GLU A 415 -4.28 -3.34 -8.67
N ASP A 416 -5.45 -3.71 -8.15
CA ASP A 416 -5.70 -5.03 -7.65
C ASP A 416 -5.59 -6.08 -8.77
N LEU A 417 -5.46 -7.35 -8.38
CA LEU A 417 -5.34 -8.46 -9.31
C LEU A 417 -6.48 -8.49 -10.34
N ALA A 418 -7.70 -8.09 -9.96
CA ALA A 418 -8.81 -8.01 -10.89
C ALA A 418 -8.60 -6.90 -11.92
N GLU A 419 -8.11 -5.72 -11.51
CA GLU A 419 -7.70 -4.63 -12.40
C GLU A 419 -6.58 -5.08 -13.35
N ARG A 420 -5.58 -5.79 -12.83
CA ARG A 420 -4.45 -6.30 -13.61
C ARG A 420 -4.90 -7.31 -14.66
N LEU A 421 -5.77 -8.25 -14.30
CA LEU A 421 -6.34 -9.21 -15.25
C LEU A 421 -7.23 -8.52 -16.29
N ALA A 422 -8.01 -7.51 -15.88
CA ALA A 422 -8.83 -6.71 -16.79
C ALA A 422 -7.99 -5.97 -17.83
N ARG A 423 -6.85 -5.39 -17.41
CA ARG A 423 -5.89 -4.76 -18.31
C ARG A 423 -5.30 -5.77 -19.30
N LEU A 424 -4.86 -6.95 -18.83
CA LEU A 424 -4.31 -8.01 -19.71
C LEU A 424 -5.32 -8.48 -20.77
N ILE A 425 -6.59 -8.64 -20.38
CA ILE A 425 -7.69 -8.96 -21.32
C ILE A 425 -7.76 -7.91 -22.43
N HIS A 426 -7.75 -6.62 -22.06
CA HIS A 426 -7.84 -5.52 -23.02
C HIS A 426 -6.60 -5.40 -23.90
N GLU A 427 -5.40 -5.49 -23.33
CA GLU A 427 -4.14 -5.43 -24.06
C GLU A 427 -4.04 -6.54 -25.10
N ARG A 428 -4.47 -7.76 -24.76
CA ARG A 428 -4.52 -8.88 -25.71
C ARG A 428 -5.55 -8.64 -26.83
N TYR A 429 -6.70 -8.04 -26.51
CA TYR A 429 -7.67 -7.60 -27.53
C TYR A 429 -7.04 -6.56 -28.49
N VAL A 430 -6.36 -5.54 -27.96
CA VAL A 430 -5.70 -4.50 -28.76
C VAL A 430 -4.61 -5.13 -29.64
N ALA A 431 -3.71 -5.95 -29.07
CA ALA A 431 -2.65 -6.63 -29.79
C ALA A 431 -3.18 -7.49 -30.95
N ALA A 432 -4.25 -8.26 -30.71
CA ALA A 432 -4.89 -9.08 -31.73
C ALA A 432 -5.57 -8.25 -32.84
N ARG A 433 -5.96 -7.01 -32.56
CA ARG A 433 -6.54 -6.09 -33.56
C ARG A 433 -5.45 -5.39 -34.37
N LEU A 434 -4.36 -4.98 -33.73
CA LEU A 434 -3.20 -4.38 -34.37
C LEU A 434 -2.52 -5.36 -35.33
N SER A 435 -2.35 -6.64 -34.94
CA SER A 435 -1.79 -7.68 -35.82
C SER A 435 -2.64 -7.96 -37.06
N ARG A 436 -3.93 -7.58 -37.03
CA ARG A 436 -4.87 -7.66 -38.16
C ARG A 436 -4.98 -6.34 -38.95
N GLY A 437 -4.06 -5.41 -38.74
CA GLY A 437 -3.96 -4.15 -39.48
C GLY A 437 -4.83 -3.00 -38.95
N ALA A 438 -5.45 -3.13 -37.77
CA ALA A 438 -6.12 -2.00 -37.14
C ALA A 438 -5.10 -0.96 -36.65
N ARG A 439 -5.50 0.31 -36.55
CA ARG A 439 -4.68 1.39 -35.97
C ARG A 439 -5.17 1.73 -34.56
N LEU A 440 -4.24 2.04 -33.66
CA LEU A 440 -4.56 2.59 -32.34
C LEU A 440 -5.32 3.91 -32.53
N GLY A 441 -6.36 4.14 -31.72
CA GLY A 441 -7.27 5.30 -31.81
C GLY A 441 -8.34 5.21 -32.91
N SER A 442 -8.32 4.19 -33.78
CA SER A 442 -9.31 4.08 -34.88
C SER A 442 -10.75 3.81 -34.41
N GLN A 443 -10.91 3.29 -33.19
CA GLN A 443 -12.20 3.07 -32.53
C GLN A 443 -12.03 3.31 -31.02
N PRO A 444 -13.10 3.65 -30.27
CA PRO A 444 -13.01 3.87 -28.83
C PRO A 444 -12.41 2.70 -28.04
N ALA A 445 -12.64 1.46 -28.49
CA ALA A 445 -12.07 0.27 -27.88
C ALA A 445 -10.60 0.00 -28.25
N LEU A 446 -10.01 0.76 -29.18
CA LEU A 446 -8.61 0.63 -29.60
C LEU A 446 -7.75 1.75 -28.99
N ALA A 447 -7.94 2.00 -27.71
CA ALA A 447 -7.12 2.93 -26.92
C ALA A 447 -6.23 2.16 -25.95
N VAL A 448 -5.19 2.83 -25.42
CA VAL A 448 -4.43 2.32 -24.28
C VAL A 448 -5.32 2.28 -23.03
N TRP A 449 -5.00 1.42 -22.06
CA TRP A 449 -5.84 1.19 -20.88
C TRP A 449 -6.17 2.48 -20.12
N SER A 450 -5.21 3.40 -19.97
CA SER A 450 -5.40 4.70 -19.29
C SER A 450 -6.45 5.59 -19.93
N ASP A 451 -6.59 5.50 -21.25
CA ASP A 451 -7.43 6.39 -22.06
C ASP A 451 -8.76 5.71 -22.42
N LEU A 452 -8.98 4.50 -21.93
CA LEU A 452 -10.16 3.70 -22.22
C LEU A 452 -11.37 4.18 -21.41
N ASP A 453 -12.51 4.35 -22.10
CA ASP A 453 -13.79 4.72 -21.48
C ASP A 453 -14.11 3.84 -20.26
N GLU A 454 -14.64 4.44 -19.21
CA GLU A 454 -14.93 3.75 -17.94
C GLU A 454 -15.88 2.55 -18.13
N SER A 455 -16.86 2.65 -19.05
CA SER A 455 -17.74 1.52 -19.36
C SER A 455 -16.99 0.32 -19.95
N LEU A 456 -15.95 0.58 -20.76
CA LEU A 456 -15.13 -0.48 -21.37
C LEU A 456 -14.14 -1.05 -20.35
N ARG A 457 -13.54 -0.22 -19.48
CA ARG A 457 -12.74 -0.72 -18.35
C ARG A 457 -13.58 -1.58 -17.42
N ARG A 458 -14.79 -1.13 -17.06
CA ARG A 458 -15.75 -1.91 -16.26
C ARG A 458 -16.10 -3.24 -16.90
N ALA A 459 -16.34 -3.29 -18.22
CA ALA A 459 -16.63 -4.54 -18.93
C ALA A 459 -15.48 -5.56 -18.81
N ASN A 460 -14.23 -5.11 -18.94
CA ASN A 460 -13.05 -5.97 -18.75
C ASN A 460 -12.89 -6.44 -17.30
N ARG A 461 -13.18 -5.58 -16.30
CA ARG A 461 -13.18 -5.97 -14.87
C ARG A 461 -14.21 -7.04 -14.56
N LEU A 462 -15.42 -6.92 -15.12
CA LEU A 462 -16.46 -7.92 -14.97
C LEU A 462 -16.07 -9.26 -15.61
N GLN A 463 -15.38 -9.23 -16.76
CA GLN A 463 -14.85 -10.44 -17.38
C GLN A 463 -13.75 -11.09 -16.51
N ALA A 464 -12.84 -10.29 -15.96
CA ALA A 464 -11.79 -10.76 -15.05
C ALA A 464 -12.37 -11.40 -13.77
N ALA A 465 -13.37 -10.76 -13.16
CA ALA A 465 -14.05 -11.27 -11.97
C ALA A 465 -14.76 -12.62 -12.21
N ASP A 466 -15.20 -12.89 -13.44
CA ASP A 466 -15.90 -14.12 -13.82
C ASP A 466 -14.94 -15.28 -14.18
N ILE A 467 -13.62 -15.08 -14.20
CA ILE A 467 -12.64 -16.16 -14.46
C ILE A 467 -12.75 -17.27 -13.41
N GLY A 468 -12.79 -16.90 -12.12
CA GLY A 468 -12.90 -17.83 -11.01
C GLY A 468 -14.14 -18.74 -11.10
N PRO A 469 -15.35 -18.15 -11.16
CA PRO A 469 -16.60 -18.90 -11.35
C PRO A 469 -16.59 -19.84 -12.56
N LYS A 470 -16.03 -19.42 -13.71
CA LYS A 470 -15.89 -20.27 -14.89
C LYS A 470 -14.99 -21.48 -14.65
N LEU A 471 -13.85 -21.27 -14.00
CA LEU A 471 -12.92 -22.36 -13.68
C LEU A 471 -13.53 -23.34 -12.68
N HIS A 472 -14.22 -22.83 -11.66
CA HIS A 472 -14.94 -23.68 -10.71
C HIS A 472 -15.98 -24.57 -11.43
N TRP A 473 -16.74 -23.99 -12.36
CA TRP A 473 -17.71 -24.75 -13.16
C TRP A 473 -17.06 -25.85 -14.00
N ALA A 474 -15.88 -25.57 -14.58
CA ALA A 474 -15.10 -26.55 -15.34
C ALA A 474 -14.29 -27.53 -14.44
N ASN A 475 -14.58 -27.60 -13.14
CA ASN A 475 -13.85 -28.41 -12.16
C ASN A 475 -12.32 -28.15 -12.19
N CYS A 476 -11.96 -26.89 -12.33
CA CYS A 476 -10.58 -26.41 -12.40
C CYS A 476 -10.27 -25.48 -11.22
N ALA A 477 -9.01 -25.42 -10.83
CA ALA A 477 -8.50 -24.50 -9.83
C ALA A 477 -7.36 -23.64 -10.39
N ILE A 478 -7.23 -22.45 -9.82
CA ILE A 478 -6.10 -21.55 -10.08
C ILE A 478 -5.03 -21.85 -9.03
N VAL A 479 -3.79 -22.04 -9.47
CA VAL A 479 -2.63 -22.17 -8.60
C VAL A 479 -1.50 -21.27 -9.10
N PRO A 480 -0.57 -20.84 -8.24
CA PRO A 480 0.67 -20.22 -8.71
C PRO A 480 1.38 -21.14 -9.69
N ARG A 481 1.93 -20.57 -10.76
CA ARG A 481 2.71 -21.33 -11.72
C ARG A 481 3.93 -21.94 -11.04
N ASP A 482 4.18 -23.23 -11.27
CA ASP A 482 5.30 -23.96 -10.66
C ASP A 482 6.42 -24.31 -11.66
N GLY A 483 6.23 -23.95 -12.93
CA GLY A 483 7.19 -24.18 -14.00
C GLY A 483 7.03 -25.50 -14.72
N GLY A 484 6.07 -26.33 -14.30
CA GLY A 484 5.57 -27.42 -15.11
C GLY A 484 4.92 -26.87 -16.38
N ALA A 485 5.26 -27.46 -17.52
CA ALA A 485 4.56 -27.21 -18.79
C ALA A 485 3.25 -28.01 -18.79
N ASP A 486 2.31 -27.63 -17.92
CA ASP A 486 0.94 -28.06 -18.11
C ASP A 486 0.33 -27.12 -19.15
N ASP A 487 0.37 -27.55 -20.41
CA ASP A 487 -0.37 -26.95 -21.52
C ASP A 487 -1.87 -27.20 -21.29
N PHE A 488 -2.41 -26.58 -20.25
CA PHE A 488 -3.83 -26.69 -19.93
C PHE A 488 -4.64 -26.12 -21.09
N GLN A 489 -5.54 -26.94 -21.61
CA GLN A 489 -6.56 -26.52 -22.57
C GLN A 489 -7.94 -26.98 -22.09
N PHE A 490 -8.92 -26.11 -22.30
CA PHE A 490 -10.32 -26.48 -22.17
C PHE A 490 -10.69 -27.45 -23.29
N THR A 491 -11.54 -28.42 -22.97
CA THR A 491 -12.16 -29.28 -23.97
C THR A 491 -13.12 -28.47 -24.84
N GLY A 492 -13.41 -28.94 -26.06
CA GLY A 492 -14.37 -28.27 -26.94
C GLY A 492 -15.74 -28.07 -26.31
N HIS A 493 -16.19 -29.03 -25.50
CA HIS A 493 -17.46 -28.93 -24.76
C HIS A 493 -17.42 -27.83 -23.68
N GLU A 494 -16.34 -27.77 -22.88
CA GLU A 494 -16.16 -26.73 -21.87
C GLU A 494 -16.10 -25.34 -22.50
N VAL A 495 -15.40 -25.18 -23.63
CA VAL A 495 -15.34 -23.91 -24.37
C VAL A 495 -16.74 -23.46 -24.76
N GLU A 496 -17.58 -24.36 -25.28
CA GLU A 496 -18.93 -24.01 -25.73
C GLU A 496 -19.83 -23.60 -24.56
N GLU A 497 -19.84 -24.37 -23.46
CA GLU A 497 -20.68 -24.07 -22.29
C GLU A 497 -20.24 -22.80 -21.55
N LEU A 498 -18.93 -22.59 -21.41
CA LEU A 498 -18.39 -21.36 -20.82
C LEU A 498 -18.62 -20.14 -21.73
N ALA A 499 -18.58 -20.31 -23.05
CA ALA A 499 -18.88 -19.22 -23.99
C ALA A 499 -20.35 -18.79 -23.93
N LYS A 500 -21.30 -19.72 -23.76
CA LYS A 500 -22.71 -19.42 -23.48
C LYS A 500 -22.89 -18.59 -22.21
N ARG A 501 -22.17 -18.95 -21.14
CA ARG A 501 -22.17 -18.18 -19.87
C ARG A 501 -21.58 -16.79 -20.05
N GLU A 502 -20.46 -16.68 -20.78
CA GLU A 502 -19.79 -15.41 -21.06
C GLU A 502 -20.68 -14.46 -21.87
N SER A 503 -21.47 -15.00 -22.81
CA SER A 503 -22.49 -14.26 -23.55
C SER A 503 -23.58 -13.71 -22.63
N ARG A 504 -24.19 -14.57 -21.80
CA ARG A 504 -25.23 -14.14 -20.84
C ARG A 504 -24.74 -13.06 -19.88
N ARG A 505 -23.56 -13.25 -19.28
CA ARG A 505 -22.91 -12.23 -18.43
C ARG A 505 -22.71 -10.92 -19.18
N TRP A 506 -22.30 -10.95 -20.46
CA TRP A 506 -22.12 -9.74 -21.25
C TRP A 506 -23.42 -8.98 -21.47
N VAL A 507 -24.49 -9.70 -21.82
CA VAL A 507 -25.83 -9.14 -22.03
C VAL A 507 -26.34 -8.52 -20.73
N GLU A 508 -26.28 -9.26 -19.62
CA GLU A 508 -26.72 -8.79 -18.29
C GLU A 508 -25.97 -7.52 -17.86
N ALA A 509 -24.64 -7.51 -17.99
CA ALA A 509 -23.82 -6.35 -17.66
C ALA A 509 -24.15 -5.13 -18.52
N THR A 510 -24.32 -5.33 -19.83
CA THR A 510 -24.65 -4.23 -20.77
C THR A 510 -26.03 -3.64 -20.48
N LEU A 511 -27.01 -4.48 -20.15
CA LEU A 511 -28.35 -4.02 -19.76
C LEU A 511 -28.36 -3.35 -18.39
N ALA A 512 -27.57 -3.83 -17.43
CA ALA A 512 -27.41 -3.19 -16.13
C ALA A 512 -26.77 -1.79 -16.25
N ASP A 513 -25.74 -1.64 -17.09
CA ASP A 513 -25.11 -0.36 -17.38
C ASP A 513 -26.08 0.64 -18.02
N ALA A 514 -26.89 0.17 -18.97
CA ALA A 514 -27.94 0.99 -19.59
C ALA A 514 -28.97 1.48 -18.56
N ARG A 515 -29.40 0.61 -17.63
CA ARG A 515 -30.32 0.98 -16.55
C ARG A 515 -29.69 1.98 -15.59
N ALA A 516 -28.44 1.77 -15.19
CA ALA A 516 -27.75 2.64 -14.23
C ALA A 516 -27.45 4.04 -14.81
N SER A 517 -27.15 4.12 -16.11
CA SER A 517 -26.85 5.38 -16.81
C SER A 517 -28.10 6.10 -17.34
N GLY A 518 -29.25 5.43 -17.39
CA GLY A 518 -30.46 5.94 -18.03
C GLY A 518 -30.36 6.07 -19.55
N SER A 519 -29.31 5.55 -20.18
CA SER A 519 -29.05 5.63 -21.62
C SER A 519 -29.18 4.25 -22.28
N PRO A 520 -29.80 4.14 -23.47
CA PRO A 520 -29.91 2.85 -24.16
C PRO A 520 -28.54 2.33 -24.60
N PRO A 521 -28.35 1.00 -24.71
CA PRO A 521 -27.13 0.43 -25.25
C PRO A 521 -26.81 0.99 -26.65
N ALA A 522 -25.53 1.19 -26.96
CA ALA A 522 -25.12 1.73 -28.25
C ALA A 522 -25.63 0.84 -29.41
N ARG A 523 -26.12 1.45 -30.50
CA ARG A 523 -26.73 0.74 -31.64
C ARG A 523 -25.88 -0.41 -32.19
N ARG A 524 -24.55 -0.24 -32.20
CA ARG A 524 -23.58 -1.28 -32.64
C ARG A 524 -23.64 -2.58 -31.83
N TRP A 525 -24.14 -2.53 -30.60
CA TRP A 525 -24.22 -3.66 -29.68
C TRP A 525 -25.57 -4.38 -29.74
N LEU A 526 -26.62 -3.75 -30.27
CA LEU A 526 -27.97 -4.33 -30.31
C LEU A 526 -28.03 -5.74 -30.95
N PRO A 527 -27.33 -6.04 -32.07
CA PRO A 527 -27.35 -7.39 -32.65
C PRO A 527 -26.71 -8.46 -31.78
N TYR A 528 -25.99 -8.08 -30.73
CA TYR A 528 -25.31 -9.00 -29.81
C TYR A 528 -26.07 -9.16 -28.48
N LEU A 529 -27.16 -8.41 -28.26
CA LEU A 529 -28.01 -8.49 -27.06
C LEU A 529 -29.14 -9.51 -27.26
N THR A 530 -28.76 -10.75 -27.54
CA THR A 530 -29.68 -11.85 -27.82
C THR A 530 -29.19 -13.14 -27.16
N GLU A 531 -30.02 -14.18 -27.19
CA GLU A 531 -29.67 -15.52 -26.73
C GLU A 531 -28.58 -16.16 -27.60
N TRP A 532 -27.88 -17.17 -27.06
CA TRP A 532 -26.72 -17.78 -27.70
C TRP A 532 -26.98 -18.29 -29.13
N ASP A 533 -28.13 -18.93 -29.33
CA ASP A 533 -28.47 -19.58 -30.61
C ASP A 533 -28.74 -18.55 -31.73
N ASP A 534 -29.19 -17.35 -31.36
CA ASP A 534 -29.44 -16.23 -32.28
C ASP A 534 -28.22 -15.29 -32.41
N LEU A 535 -27.16 -15.53 -31.63
CA LEU A 535 -25.97 -14.67 -31.62
C LEU A 535 -25.23 -14.80 -32.97
N PRO A 536 -24.86 -13.69 -33.64
CA PRO A 536 -24.11 -13.77 -34.89
C PRO A 536 -22.82 -14.60 -34.75
N PRO A 537 -22.36 -15.30 -35.80
CA PRO A 537 -21.18 -16.18 -35.72
C PRO A 537 -19.93 -15.50 -35.16
N ARG A 538 -19.74 -14.22 -35.50
CA ARG A 538 -18.65 -13.39 -34.97
C ARG A 538 -18.76 -13.14 -33.45
N GLY A 539 -19.98 -13.06 -32.92
CA GLY A 539 -20.26 -12.92 -31.49
C GLY A 539 -19.99 -14.22 -30.72
N GLN A 540 -20.41 -15.36 -31.27
CA GLN A 540 -20.11 -16.67 -30.70
C GLN A 540 -18.61 -16.92 -30.66
N GLU A 541 -17.90 -16.67 -31.77
CA GLU A 541 -16.44 -16.82 -31.86
C GLU A 541 -15.69 -15.91 -30.88
N ARG A 542 -16.19 -14.68 -30.66
CA ARG A 542 -15.63 -13.78 -29.65
C ARG A 542 -15.73 -14.39 -28.24
N CYS A 543 -16.86 -15.01 -27.91
CA CYS A 543 -17.05 -15.64 -26.61
C CYS A 543 -16.18 -16.88 -26.45
N ARG A 544 -16.08 -17.75 -27.47
CA ARG A 544 -15.17 -18.92 -27.46
C ARG A 544 -13.72 -18.52 -27.26
N ARG A 545 -13.24 -17.53 -28.02
CA ARG A 545 -11.89 -17.00 -27.88
C ARG A 545 -11.64 -16.44 -26.49
N ALA A 546 -12.59 -15.72 -25.91
CA ALA A 546 -12.47 -15.20 -24.55
C ALA A 546 -12.26 -16.30 -23.50
N ILE A 547 -12.80 -17.51 -23.71
CA ILE A 547 -12.55 -18.68 -22.85
C ILE A 547 -11.17 -19.28 -23.12
N GLN A 548 -10.81 -19.46 -24.40
CA GLN A 548 -9.52 -20.02 -24.80
C GLN A 548 -8.32 -19.17 -24.36
N ASP A 549 -8.50 -17.86 -24.23
CA ASP A 549 -7.45 -16.92 -23.79
C ASP A 549 -7.19 -16.97 -22.27
N ILE A 550 -8.09 -17.54 -21.46
CA ILE A 550 -7.98 -17.55 -19.98
C ILE A 550 -6.64 -18.14 -19.49
N PRO A 551 -6.17 -19.31 -19.96
CA PRO A 551 -4.93 -19.91 -19.46
C PRO A 551 -3.71 -19.02 -19.73
N ASP A 552 -3.65 -18.38 -20.90
CA ASP A 552 -2.57 -17.46 -21.25
C ASP A 552 -2.60 -16.19 -20.39
N ILE A 553 -3.78 -15.59 -20.21
CA ILE A 553 -3.97 -14.38 -19.38
C ILE A 553 -3.52 -14.66 -17.93
N LEU A 554 -3.95 -15.78 -17.37
CA LEU A 554 -3.53 -16.23 -16.04
C LEU A 554 -2.02 -16.51 -16.00
N GLY A 555 -1.48 -17.09 -17.07
CA GLY A 555 -0.06 -17.33 -17.25
C GLY A 555 0.80 -16.08 -17.20
N GLU A 556 0.38 -15.02 -17.87
CA GLU A 556 1.05 -13.71 -17.84
C GLU A 556 0.96 -13.04 -16.46
N ALA A 557 -0.12 -13.32 -15.72
CA ALA A 557 -0.30 -12.86 -14.35
C ALA A 557 0.51 -13.69 -13.31
N GLY A 558 1.06 -14.86 -13.68
CA GLY A 558 1.88 -15.72 -12.82
C GLY A 558 1.16 -16.96 -12.27
N PHE A 559 0.01 -17.30 -12.85
CA PHE A 559 -0.84 -18.42 -12.44
C PHE A 559 -0.87 -19.51 -13.51
N GLN A 560 -1.33 -20.69 -13.13
CA GLN A 560 -1.69 -21.77 -14.04
C GLN A 560 -3.02 -22.39 -13.62
N VAL A 561 -3.71 -22.97 -14.59
CA VAL A 561 -4.97 -23.68 -14.38
C VAL A 561 -4.67 -25.16 -14.22
N VAL A 562 -5.22 -25.79 -13.19
CA VAL A 562 -5.11 -27.23 -12.96
C VAL A 562 -6.50 -27.86 -12.89
N ARG A 563 -6.67 -29.05 -13.46
CA ARG A 563 -7.90 -29.83 -13.30
C ARG A 563 -7.92 -30.44 -11.91
N LEU A 564 -9.04 -30.31 -11.21
CA LEU A 564 -9.26 -31.03 -9.97
C LEU A 564 -9.65 -32.46 -10.36
N SER A 565 -8.81 -33.43 -10.00
CA SER A 565 -9.17 -34.85 -10.17
C SER A 565 -10.49 -35.12 -9.44
N ASP A 566 -11.39 -35.90 -10.05
CA ASP A 566 -12.60 -36.41 -9.40
C ASP A 566 -12.23 -37.34 -8.23
N THR A 567 -11.79 -36.74 -7.13
CA THR A 567 -11.85 -37.39 -5.84
C THR A 567 -13.30 -37.25 -5.41
N GLY A 568 -14.00 -38.37 -5.22
CA GLY A 568 -15.46 -38.47 -5.01
C GLY A 568 -16.07 -37.69 -3.84
N ALA A 569 -15.35 -36.75 -3.23
CA ALA A 569 -15.79 -35.82 -2.20
C ALA A 569 -16.69 -34.69 -2.73
N ASN A 570 -16.64 -34.33 -4.02
CA ASN A 570 -17.47 -33.24 -4.58
C ASN A 570 -18.97 -33.56 -4.67
N ARG A 571 -19.38 -34.83 -4.52
CA ARG A 571 -20.81 -35.21 -4.40
C ARG A 571 -21.45 -34.79 -3.06
N ALA A 572 -20.66 -34.43 -2.06
CA ALA A 572 -21.18 -34.10 -0.73
C ALA A 572 -21.54 -32.60 -0.56
N LEU A 573 -21.02 -31.71 -1.42
CA LEU A 573 -21.22 -30.26 -1.27
C LEU A 573 -22.41 -29.71 -2.08
N PHE A 574 -22.87 -30.43 -3.11
CA PHE A 574 -24.03 -30.06 -3.91
C PHE A 574 -24.79 -31.32 -4.37
N PRO A 575 -25.81 -31.78 -3.63
CA PRO A 575 -26.71 -32.81 -4.15
C PRO A 575 -27.48 -32.25 -5.35
N ALA A 576 -27.65 -33.11 -6.36
CA ALA A 576 -28.24 -32.83 -7.67
C ALA A 576 -29.61 -32.14 -7.64
#